data_AF-A0A4Q2JMM9-F1
#
_entry.id   AF-A0A4Q2JMM9-F1
#
_cell.length_a   1.000
_cell.length_b   1.000
_cell.length_c   1.000
_cell.angle_alpha   90.00
_cell.angle_beta   90.00
_cell.angle_gamma   90.00
#
_symmetry.space_group_name_H-M   'P 1'
#
loop_
_entity.id
_entity.type
_entity.pdbx_description
1 polymer ?
#
loop_
_entity_poly.entity_id
_entity_poly.type
_entity_poly.pdbx_seq_one_letter_code
_entity_poly.pdbx_strand_id
1 'polypeptide(L)'
;MLDSDPYALALKGTAVTQARIDDARAHLLMLRSLLAEVQQSVHRLVPPSTGAWRSAAADGYVRGLDDLRARVVAARDGLVDAESSLVDRIRRMERQLEVQRASLGEMQVPITRSDASWTTR
;
A
#
# COMPACT_ATOMS: atom_id res chain seq x y z
N MET A 1 -19.20 22.29 -16.70
CA MET A 1 -18.27 22.02 -15.59
C MET A 1 -19.05 21.26 -14.54
N LEU A 2 -18.71 19.99 -14.29
CA LEU A 2 -19.35 19.20 -13.23
C LEU A 2 -18.61 19.51 -11.93
N ASP A 3 -19.24 20.33 -11.10
CA ASP A 3 -18.84 20.61 -9.73
C ASP A 3 -18.85 19.27 -8.97
N SER A 4 -17.66 18.68 -8.78
CA SER A 4 -17.54 17.42 -8.06
C SER A 4 -17.59 17.75 -6.58
N ASP A 5 -18.80 17.71 -6.02
CA ASP A 5 -19.07 18.00 -4.61
C ASP A 5 -18.11 17.20 -3.71
N PRO A 6 -17.16 17.87 -3.01
CA PRO A 6 -16.17 17.21 -2.16
C PRO A 6 -16.81 16.46 -0.98
N TYR A 7 -18.04 16.79 -0.61
CA TYR A 7 -18.79 16.12 0.46
C TYR A 7 -19.41 14.79 0.03
N ALA A 8 -19.59 14.54 -1.28
CA ALA A 8 -20.14 13.29 -1.79
C ALA A 8 -19.23 12.07 -1.53
N LEU A 9 -17.91 12.29 -1.41
CA LEU A 9 -16.94 11.24 -1.06
C LEU A 9 -16.95 10.91 0.45
N ALA A 10 -17.19 11.91 1.30
CA ALA A 10 -17.30 11.73 2.74
C ALA A 10 -18.57 10.95 3.12
N LEU A 11 -19.72 11.26 2.50
CA LEU A 11 -20.97 10.53 2.75
C LEU A 11 -20.94 9.08 2.24
N LYS A 12 -20.14 8.76 1.21
CA LYS A 12 -20.00 7.40 0.66
C LYS A 12 -18.99 6.52 1.42
N GLY A 13 -18.45 6.98 2.57
CA GLY A 13 -17.43 6.24 3.33
C GLY A 13 -16.11 6.03 2.56
N THR A 14 -15.88 6.82 1.51
CA THR A 14 -14.73 6.75 0.60
C THR A 14 -13.79 7.94 0.74
N ALA A 15 -14.02 8.82 1.73
CA ALA A 15 -13.06 9.86 2.08
C ALA A 15 -11.76 9.21 2.56
N VAL A 16 -10.66 9.55 1.88
CA VAL A 16 -9.32 9.21 2.31
C VAL A 16 -9.03 10.03 3.57
N THR A 17 -8.73 9.36 4.67
CA THR A 17 -8.33 10.00 5.92
C THR A 17 -6.85 9.79 6.17
N GLN A 18 -6.26 10.63 7.01
CA GLN A 18 -4.87 10.44 7.46
C GLN A 18 -4.69 9.07 8.13
N ALA A 19 -5.64 8.66 8.99
CA ALA A 19 -5.63 7.36 9.64
C ALA A 19 -5.56 6.19 8.64
N ARG A 20 -6.32 6.25 7.54
CA ARG A 20 -6.30 5.21 6.50
C ARG A 20 -4.98 5.14 5.75
N ILE A 21 -4.28 6.27 5.59
CA ILE A 21 -2.92 6.31 5.02
C ILE A 21 -1.92 5.68 5.99
N ASP A 22 -2.05 6.00 7.28
CA ASP A 22 -1.16 5.48 8.32
C ASP A 22 -1.34 3.96 8.50
N ASP A 23 -2.58 3.45 8.47
CA ASP A 23 -2.88 2.02 8.46
C ASP A 23 -2.26 1.32 7.23
N ALA A 24 -2.34 1.94 6.05
CA ALA A 24 -1.72 1.39 4.84
C ALA A 24 -0.20 1.36 4.93
N ARG A 25 0.43 2.36 5.56
CA ARG A 25 1.87 2.38 5.84
C ARG A 25 2.27 1.30 6.84
N ALA A 26 1.45 1.04 7.86
CA ALA A 26 1.67 -0.06 8.81
C ALA A 26 1.65 -1.42 8.10
N HIS A 27 0.66 -1.66 7.23
CA HIS A 27 0.62 -2.88 6.41
C HIS A 27 1.82 -2.99 5.45
N LEU A 28 2.28 -1.87 4.88
CA LEU A 28 3.49 -1.86 4.05
C LEU A 28 4.74 -2.27 4.84
N LEU A 29 4.87 -1.80 6.09
CA LEU A 29 5.95 -2.21 6.98
C LEU A 29 5.91 -3.73 7.25
N MET A 30 4.73 -4.27 7.56
CA MET A 30 4.56 -5.71 7.78
C MET A 30 4.95 -6.53 6.54
N LEU A 31 4.51 -6.07 5.36
CA LEU A 31 4.82 -6.74 4.11
C LEU A 31 6.33 -6.75 3.81
N ARG A 32 7.02 -5.66 4.09
CA ARG A 32 8.49 -5.57 3.98
C ARG A 32 9.22 -6.50 4.94
N SER A 33 8.72 -6.61 6.18
CA SER A 33 9.26 -7.57 7.16
C SER A 33 9.15 -9.00 6.63
N LEU A 34 7.96 -9.38 6.16
CA LEU A 34 7.71 -10.69 5.59
C LEU A 34 8.62 -10.97 4.37
N LEU A 35 8.78 -9.98 3.48
CA LEU A 35 9.65 -10.11 2.32
C LEU A 35 11.12 -10.33 2.72
N ALA A 36 11.61 -9.60 3.73
CA ALA A 36 12.95 -9.78 4.26
C ALA A 36 13.15 -11.18 4.89
N GLU A 37 12.16 -11.65 5.66
CA GLU A 37 12.17 -12.99 6.25
C GLU A 37 12.19 -14.08 5.19
N VAL A 38 11.38 -13.94 4.13
CA VAL A 38 11.35 -14.87 3.00
C VAL A 38 12.72 -14.88 2.32
N GLN A 39 13.30 -13.73 2.01
CA GLN A 39 14.62 -13.62 1.36
C GLN A 39 15.73 -14.32 2.18
N GLN A 40 15.74 -14.14 3.50
CA GLN A 40 16.69 -14.80 4.39
C GLN A 40 16.45 -16.32 4.49
N SER A 41 15.19 -16.74 4.38
CA SER A 41 14.79 -18.13 4.61
C SER A 41 14.73 -18.99 3.36
N VAL A 42 14.75 -18.42 2.14
CA VAL A 42 14.63 -19.17 0.87
C VAL A 42 15.61 -20.36 0.81
N HIS A 43 16.86 -20.16 1.23
CA HIS A 43 17.88 -21.21 1.22
C HIS A 43 17.64 -22.34 2.23
N ARG A 44 16.83 -22.11 3.27
CA ARG A 44 16.39 -23.12 4.23
C ARG A 44 15.10 -23.80 3.81
N LEU A 45 14.21 -23.06 3.15
CA LEU A 45 12.92 -23.55 2.64
C LEU A 45 13.10 -24.47 1.43
N VAL A 46 14.18 -24.28 0.69
CA VAL A 46 14.53 -25.08 -0.49
C VAL A 46 15.89 -25.71 -0.27
N PRO A 47 15.97 -27.02 0.03
CA PRO A 47 17.25 -27.71 0.06
C PRO A 47 17.95 -27.66 -1.31
N PRO A 48 19.29 -27.62 -1.35
CA PRO A 48 20.04 -27.67 -2.60
C PRO A 48 19.77 -29.00 -3.33
N SER A 49 19.83 -29.01 -4.67
CA SER A 49 19.66 -30.26 -5.40
C SER A 49 20.86 -31.16 -5.11
N THR A 50 20.60 -32.34 -4.55
CA THR A 50 21.61 -33.39 -4.41
C THR A 50 21.76 -34.08 -5.77
N GLY A 51 22.48 -33.44 -6.70
CA GLY A 51 22.74 -33.95 -8.06
C GLY A 51 23.48 -35.29 -8.14
N ALA A 52 23.71 -35.95 -7.00
CA ALA A 52 24.35 -37.24 -6.87
C ALA A 52 23.37 -38.42 -6.75
N TRP A 53 22.07 -38.18 -6.50
CA TRP A 53 21.10 -39.28 -6.34
C TRP A 53 20.58 -39.76 -7.70
N ARG A 54 20.95 -40.99 -8.07
CA ARG A 54 20.53 -41.64 -9.33
C ARG A 54 19.62 -42.83 -9.03
N SER A 55 18.33 -42.57 -8.83
CA SER A 55 17.28 -43.59 -8.74
C SER A 55 15.96 -43.04 -9.25
N ALA A 56 15.05 -43.90 -9.73
CA ALA A 56 13.73 -43.46 -10.20
C ALA A 56 12.91 -42.76 -9.10
N ALA A 57 13.12 -43.12 -7.82
CA ALA A 57 12.56 -42.41 -6.69
C ALA A 57 13.20 -41.02 -6.52
N ALA A 58 14.52 -40.91 -6.71
CA ALA A 58 15.23 -39.63 -6.67
C ALA A 58 14.74 -38.66 -7.76
N ASP A 59 14.41 -39.14 -8.96
CA ASP A 59 13.86 -38.31 -10.04
C ASP A 59 12.53 -37.65 -9.64
N GLY A 60 11.67 -38.36 -8.91
CA GLY A 60 10.43 -37.82 -8.36
C GLY A 60 10.68 -36.74 -7.30
N TYR A 61 11.65 -36.97 -6.41
CA TYR A 61 12.06 -35.98 -5.41
C TYR A 61 12.65 -34.71 -6.05
N VAL A 62 13.46 -34.84 -7.09
CA VAL A 62 14.02 -33.70 -7.82
C VAL A 62 12.91 -32.85 -8.45
N ARG A 63 11.94 -33.48 -9.13
CA ARG A 63 10.79 -32.74 -9.69
C ARG A 63 9.95 -32.05 -8.62
N GLY A 64 9.70 -32.73 -7.49
CA GLY A 64 8.98 -32.12 -6.36
C GLY A 64 9.74 -30.93 -5.76
N LEU A 65 11.07 -31.02 -5.69
CA LEU A 65 11.91 -29.93 -5.22
C LEU A 65 11.94 -28.75 -6.19
N ASP A 66 11.92 -29.00 -7.50
CA ASP A 66 11.86 -27.96 -8.52
C ASP A 66 10.48 -27.27 -8.55
N ASP A 67 9.38 -28.02 -8.36
CA ASP A 67 8.05 -27.43 -8.19
C ASP A 67 7.97 -26.58 -6.90
N LEU A 68 8.52 -27.06 -5.78
CA LEU A 68 8.61 -26.29 -4.56
C LEU A 68 9.40 -24.99 -4.76
N ARG A 69 10.55 -25.05 -5.47
CA ARG A 69 11.33 -23.86 -5.85
C ARG A 69 10.51 -22.87 -6.63
N ALA A 70 9.84 -23.34 -7.68
CA ALA A 70 9.02 -22.48 -8.53
C ALA A 70 7.93 -21.77 -7.73
N ARG A 71 7.26 -22.49 -6.83
CA ARG A 71 6.22 -21.91 -5.95
C ARG A 71 6.77 -20.89 -4.97
N VAL A 72 7.93 -21.14 -4.35
CA VAL A 72 8.57 -20.20 -3.43
C VAL A 72 9.00 -18.93 -4.16
N VAL A 73 9.59 -19.05 -5.35
CA VAL A 73 9.96 -17.90 -6.19
C VAL A 73 8.72 -17.12 -6.59
N ALA A 74 7.67 -17.78 -7.09
CA ALA A 74 6.42 -17.12 -7.47
C ALA A 74 5.75 -16.41 -6.29
N ALA A 75 5.77 -17.00 -5.09
CA ALA A 75 5.24 -16.36 -3.89
C ALA A 75 6.04 -15.12 -3.50
N ARG A 76 7.38 -15.18 -3.58
CA ARG A 76 8.26 -14.02 -3.35
C ARG A 76 7.96 -12.90 -4.34
N ASP A 77 7.85 -13.22 -5.63
CA ASP A 77 7.57 -12.23 -6.67
C ASP A 77 6.19 -11.59 -6.45
N GLY A 78 5.18 -12.38 -6.07
CA GLY A 78 3.86 -11.86 -5.69
C GLY A 78 3.89 -10.91 -4.49
N LEU A 79 4.81 -11.12 -3.52
CA LEU A 79 5.01 -10.18 -2.41
C LEU A 79 5.64 -8.86 -2.87
N VAL A 80 6.59 -8.91 -3.82
CA VAL A 80 7.20 -7.70 -4.43
C VAL A 80 6.15 -6.88 -5.18
N ASP A 81 5.29 -7.55 -5.94
CA ASP A 81 4.20 -6.91 -6.68
C ASP A 81 3.18 -6.27 -5.73
N ALA A 82 2.82 -6.98 -4.66
CA ALA A 82 1.94 -6.46 -3.62
C ALA A 82 2.54 -5.22 -2.93
N GLU A 83 3.86 -5.21 -2.67
CA GLU A 83 4.55 -4.05 -2.08
C GLU A 83 4.45 -2.84 -3.00
N SER A 84 4.79 -3.03 -4.27
CA SER A 84 4.77 -1.96 -5.28
C SER A 84 3.36 -1.39 -5.45
N SER A 85 2.35 -2.27 -5.53
CA SER A 85 0.94 -1.89 -5.63
C SER A 85 0.44 -1.10 -4.41
N LEU A 86 0.86 -1.49 -3.19
CA LEU A 86 0.50 -0.80 -1.97
C LEU A 86 1.17 0.57 -1.86
N VAL A 87 2.45 0.68 -2.25
CA VAL A 87 3.17 1.97 -2.34
C VAL A 87 2.44 2.93 -3.26
N ASP A 88 2.06 2.49 -4.47
CA ASP A 88 1.35 3.32 -5.42
C ASP A 88 -0.04 3.72 -4.93
N ARG A 89 -0.72 2.82 -4.21
CA ARG A 89 -2.00 3.12 -3.57
C ARG A 89 -1.86 4.18 -2.48
N ILE A 90 -0.83 4.10 -1.64
CA ILE A 90 -0.53 5.12 -0.61
C ILE A 90 -0.30 6.48 -1.27
N ARG A 91 0.54 6.54 -2.32
CA ARG A 91 0.79 7.77 -3.08
C ARG A 91 -0.47 8.37 -3.70
N ARG A 92 -1.41 7.53 -4.17
CA ARG A 92 -2.71 8.00 -4.67
C ARG A 92 -3.57 8.58 -3.53
N MET A 93 -3.60 7.92 -2.38
CA MET A 93 -4.34 8.40 -1.21
C MET A 93 -3.78 9.71 -0.67
N GLU A 94 -2.45 9.87 -0.59
CA GLU A 94 -1.78 11.10 -0.16
C GLU A 94 -2.16 12.28 -1.07
N ARG A 95 -2.10 12.09 -2.40
CA ARG A 95 -2.53 13.12 -3.36
C ARG A 95 -4.01 13.48 -3.22
N GLN A 96 -4.87 12.50 -3.00
CA GLN A 96 -6.31 12.75 -2.79
C GLN A 96 -6.55 13.58 -1.51
N LEU A 97 -5.82 13.28 -0.43
CA LEU A 97 -5.94 14.02 0.82
C LEU A 97 -5.42 15.46 0.69
N GLU A 98 -4.34 15.67 -0.08
CA GLU A 98 -3.81 17.01 -0.37
C GLU A 98 -4.82 17.86 -1.16
N VAL A 99 -5.42 17.29 -2.22
CA VAL A 99 -6.48 17.97 -2.99
C VAL A 99 -7.68 18.31 -2.10
N GLN A 100 -8.12 17.38 -1.25
CA GLN A 100 -9.21 17.63 -0.30
C GLN A 100 -8.89 18.79 0.66
N ARG A 101 -7.65 18.84 1.19
CA ARG A 101 -7.20 19.93 2.07
C ARG A 101 -7.16 21.27 1.34
N ALA A 102 -6.67 21.31 0.10
CA ALA A 102 -6.65 22.53 -0.71
C ALA A 102 -8.07 23.06 -0.97
N SER A 103 -9.00 22.19 -1.38
CA SER A 103 -10.40 22.58 -1.62
C SER A 103 -11.12 23.10 -0.38
N LEU A 104 -10.79 22.58 0.81
CA LEU A 104 -11.37 23.04 2.08
C LEU A 104 -10.74 24.35 2.57
N GLY A 105 -9.44 24.58 2.28
CA GLY A 105 -8.73 25.82 2.61
C GLY A 105 -9.16 27.01 1.75
N GLU A 106 -9.57 26.79 0.50
CA GLU A 106 -10.10 27.83 -0.38
C GLU A 106 -11.50 28.33 0.02
N MET A 107 -12.28 27.53 0.76
CA MET A 107 -13.65 27.88 1.18
C MET A 107 -13.72 28.83 2.40
N GLN A 108 -12.57 29.25 2.96
CA GLN A 108 -12.52 29.91 4.28
C GLN A 108 -12.12 31.40 4.26
N VAL A 109 -12.52 32.22 3.27
CA VAL A 109 -12.55 33.71 3.38
C VAL A 109 -13.64 34.27 2.43
N PRO A 110 -14.67 35.01 2.91
CA PRO A 110 -14.51 36.43 3.28
C PRO A 110 -14.87 36.73 4.74
N ILE A 111 -13.89 37.30 5.42
CA ILE A 111 -14.04 38.08 6.65
C ILE A 111 -14.97 39.26 6.34
N THR A 112 -16.23 39.18 6.74
CA THR A 112 -17.05 40.39 6.91
C THR A 112 -16.67 41.05 8.23
N ARG A 113 -15.49 41.68 8.26
CA ARG A 113 -15.15 42.68 9.28
C ARG A 113 -15.97 43.91 8.93
N SER A 114 -17.23 43.94 9.36
CA SER A 114 -17.95 45.19 9.48
C SER A 114 -17.41 45.89 10.73
N ASP A 115 -16.40 46.72 10.53
CA ASP A 115 -16.08 47.81 11.45
C ASP A 115 -17.33 48.70 11.52
N ALA A 116 -18.18 48.46 12.52
CA ALA A 116 -19.21 49.41 12.91
C ALA A 116 -18.56 50.50 13.78
N SER A 117 -17.72 51.32 13.16
CA SER A 117 -17.34 52.63 13.67
C SER A 117 -18.47 53.61 13.44
N TRP A 118 -19.24 53.94 14.48
CA TRP A 118 -19.94 55.23 14.57
C TRP A 118 -19.81 55.79 15.99
N THR A 119 -19.10 56.91 16.05
CA THR A 119 -18.92 57.82 17.17
C THR A 119 -20.13 58.74 17.34
N THR A 120 -20.26 59.30 18.56
CA THR A 120 -20.97 60.54 18.97
C THR A 120 -22.51 60.48 19.04
N ARG A 121 -23.20 61.05 20.04
CA ARG A 121 -22.86 62.02 21.09
C ARG A 121 -23.87 61.89 22.24
#